data_AF-A0AAV6XGT8-F1
#
_entry.id   AF-A0AAV6XGT8-F1
#
_cell.length_a   1.000
_cell.length_b   1.000
_cell.length_c   1.000
_cell.angle_alpha   90.00
_cell.angle_beta   90.00
_cell.angle_gamma   90.00
#
_symmetry.space_group_name_H-M   'P 1'
#
loop_
_entity.id
_entity.type
_entity.pdbx_description
1 polymer ?
#
loop_
_entity_poly.entity_id
_entity_poly.type
_entity_poly.pdbx_seq_one_letter_code
_entity_poly.pdbx_strand_id
1 'polypeptide(L)'
;MAYGAIMNLGAPASSLSSSPAHLFRRHVVTPSSSTLPILLTTALPKNILIKPRQLRRHSSAAAAGIGGDVLQDAGATLLVIGGAYALVSTFDNLTRRNIIEQISKSTGARYFASLVPSINCLRLVINGLSLTTDEGLVKSVSREGKPEELLRGPLYYVLVLIVSAIVFWRESPVGMISLAMMCGGDGIADIMGRKFGFRKLPYNQQKSWAGSISMFLFSFLVSVGMLYYFTVFGYIQLEWMSTIERVALVSFVATVIESLPITGIVDDNISVPLVSMVSAFLIFGY
;
A
#
# COMPACT_ATOMS: atom_id res chain seq x y z
N MET A 1 -30.72 -37.26 -67.42
CA MET A 1 -31.63 -36.86 -66.32
C MET A 1 -31.18 -35.47 -65.88
N ALA A 2 -31.57 -34.34 -66.48
CA ALA A 2 -32.78 -33.96 -67.22
C ALA A 2 -34.05 -33.83 -66.34
N TYR A 3 -34.35 -32.58 -65.97
CA TYR A 3 -35.64 -31.92 -65.62
C TYR A 3 -35.26 -30.64 -64.83
N GLY A 4 -35.78 -29.42 -65.05
CA GLY A 4 -36.65 -28.89 -66.11
C GLY A 4 -36.77 -27.36 -65.91
N ALA A 5 -36.99 -26.59 -66.99
CA ALA A 5 -37.10 -25.12 -66.95
C ALA A 5 -38.52 -24.63 -67.30
N ILE A 6 -38.87 -23.39 -66.92
CA ILE A 6 -39.93 -22.47 -67.42
C ILE A 6 -39.78 -21.17 -66.58
N MET A 7 -39.46 -19.96 -67.10
CA MET A 7 -40.23 -19.03 -67.97
C MET A 7 -41.53 -18.46 -67.32
N ASN A 8 -41.98 -17.20 -67.53
CA ASN A 8 -41.37 -15.93 -67.98
C ASN A 8 -42.37 -14.76 -67.75
N LEU A 9 -41.88 -13.51 -67.76
CA LEU A 9 -42.52 -12.24 -68.18
C LEU A 9 -43.86 -11.73 -67.58
N GLY A 10 -43.85 -10.43 -67.19
CA GLY A 10 -45.04 -9.61 -66.91
C GLY A 10 -44.73 -8.11 -66.75
N ALA A 11 -44.80 -7.34 -67.84
CA ALA A 11 -44.79 -5.87 -67.95
C ALA A 11 -45.87 -5.48 -69.00
N PRO A 12 -46.20 -4.20 -69.34
CA PRO A 12 -45.51 -2.91 -69.08
C PRO A 12 -46.45 -1.66 -68.85
N ALA A 13 -45.92 -0.43 -69.06
CA ALA A 13 -46.60 0.88 -69.32
C ALA A 13 -47.35 1.55 -68.13
N SER A 14 -47.59 2.87 -67.99
CA SER A 14 -47.19 4.16 -68.64
C SER A 14 -47.91 5.33 -67.89
N SER A 15 -47.57 6.63 -67.87
CA SER A 15 -46.38 7.45 -68.23
C SER A 15 -46.66 8.95 -67.92
N LEU A 16 -45.64 9.85 -67.92
CA LEU A 16 -45.69 11.34 -67.74
C LEU A 16 -46.02 11.83 -66.31
N SER A 17 -45.46 12.91 -65.75
CA SER A 17 -44.56 14.00 -66.21
C SER A 17 -43.81 14.59 -64.98
N SER A 18 -42.94 15.63 -64.97
CA SER A 18 -42.46 16.62 -65.96
C SER A 18 -41.01 17.11 -65.64
N SER A 19 -40.66 18.40 -65.85
CA SER A 19 -39.33 19.04 -65.63
C SER A 19 -39.48 20.60 -65.72
N PRO A 20 -38.45 21.50 -65.78
CA PRO A 20 -36.98 21.39 -65.54
C PRO A 20 -36.31 22.60 -64.79
N ALA A 21 -34.98 22.49 -64.55
CA ALA A 21 -33.92 23.55 -64.51
C ALA A 21 -34.08 24.81 -63.62
N HIS A 22 -33.07 25.38 -62.95
CA HIS A 22 -31.64 25.61 -63.26
C HIS A 22 -30.81 25.65 -61.93
N LEU A 23 -29.49 25.90 -61.81
CA LEU A 23 -28.37 26.25 -62.72
C LEU A 23 -27.04 25.66 -62.16
N PHE A 24 -25.88 26.31 -62.37
CA PHE A 24 -24.53 25.87 -61.96
C PHE A 24 -23.57 27.09 -61.88
N ARG A 25 -22.66 27.19 -60.88
CA ARG A 25 -21.27 27.71 -61.11
C ARG A 25 -20.24 27.49 -59.96
N ARG A 26 -18.96 27.56 -60.35
CA ARG A 26 -17.70 27.40 -59.59
C ARG A 26 -16.76 28.62 -59.90
N HIS A 27 -15.55 28.86 -59.37
CA HIS A 27 -14.57 28.13 -58.51
C HIS A 27 -13.53 29.15 -57.94
N VAL A 28 -12.61 28.70 -57.05
CA VAL A 28 -11.20 29.20 -56.85
C VAL A 28 -10.95 30.58 -56.16
N VAL A 29 -9.83 30.88 -55.45
CA VAL A 29 -9.05 30.12 -54.42
C VAL A 29 -7.96 30.99 -53.70
N THR A 30 -7.92 30.99 -52.35
CA THR A 30 -6.74 31.30 -51.46
C THR A 30 -6.20 32.78 -51.36
N PRO A 31 -5.08 33.12 -50.64
CA PRO A 31 -5.18 33.81 -49.33
C PRO A 31 -4.17 34.96 -49.03
N SER A 32 -4.35 35.77 -47.96
CA SER A 32 -3.24 36.41 -47.20
C SER A 32 -3.70 37.21 -45.95
N SER A 33 -2.75 37.48 -45.06
CA SER A 33 -2.84 38.20 -43.78
C SER A 33 -2.49 39.70 -43.88
N SER A 34 -3.06 40.57 -43.01
CA SER A 34 -2.28 41.55 -42.17
C SER A 34 -3.11 42.61 -41.40
N THR A 35 -2.68 42.88 -40.16
CA THR A 35 -2.68 44.19 -39.42
C THR A 35 -3.96 44.96 -38.99
N LEU A 36 -4.00 45.26 -37.67
CA LEU A 36 -4.77 46.28 -36.92
C LEU A 36 -4.44 47.73 -37.35
N PRO A 37 -5.29 48.77 -37.11
CA PRO A 37 -5.32 49.50 -35.79
C PRO A 37 -6.68 50.18 -35.40
N ILE A 38 -7.10 50.22 -34.12
CA ILE A 38 -7.00 51.33 -33.11
C ILE A 38 -8.17 52.36 -33.04
N LEU A 39 -8.72 52.54 -31.82
CA LEU A 39 -9.54 53.67 -31.28
C LEU A 39 -10.96 53.91 -31.88
N LEU A 40 -11.97 54.50 -31.20
CA LEU A 40 -12.06 55.23 -29.91
C LEU A 40 -13.56 55.24 -29.42
N THR A 41 -13.82 55.14 -28.10
CA THR A 41 -15.00 55.67 -27.32
C THR A 41 -16.46 55.34 -27.76
N THR A 42 -17.50 55.14 -26.92
CA THR A 42 -17.79 55.45 -25.50
C THR A 42 -18.96 54.61 -24.97
N ALA A 43 -19.22 54.67 -23.65
CA ALA A 43 -20.47 54.38 -22.91
C ALA A 43 -20.67 52.98 -22.26
N LEU A 44 -20.67 52.97 -20.93
CA LEU A 44 -21.05 51.86 -20.02
C LEU A 44 -22.58 51.73 -19.87
N PRO A 45 -23.09 50.59 -19.35
CA PRO A 45 -23.51 50.63 -17.93
C PRO A 45 -23.16 49.39 -17.08
N LYS A 46 -22.56 49.68 -15.92
CA LYS A 46 -22.82 49.12 -14.58
C LYS A 46 -23.53 47.74 -14.47
N ASN A 47 -22.77 46.69 -14.13
CA ASN A 47 -22.97 45.86 -12.91
C ASN A 47 -22.13 44.56 -12.94
N ILE A 48 -20.85 44.64 -12.54
CA ILE A 48 -20.08 43.44 -12.12
C ILE A 48 -19.33 43.78 -10.82
N LEU A 49 -19.86 43.30 -9.70
CA LEU A 49 -19.31 43.50 -8.36
C LEU A 49 -18.17 42.49 -8.11
N ILE A 50 -16.93 42.85 -8.46
CA ILE A 50 -15.75 42.05 -8.06
C ILE A 50 -15.24 42.54 -6.71
N LYS A 51 -15.34 41.67 -5.70
CA LYS A 51 -14.85 41.91 -4.34
C LYS A 51 -13.31 41.98 -4.33
N PRO A 52 -12.67 43.11 -3.94
CA PRO A 52 -11.22 43.22 -4.00
C PRO A 52 -10.55 42.32 -2.96
N ARG A 53 -9.62 41.49 -3.43
CA ARG A 53 -8.78 40.60 -2.63
C ARG A 53 -7.80 41.47 -1.83
N GLN A 54 -7.93 41.53 -0.50
CA GLN A 54 -7.08 42.42 0.31
C GLN A 54 -5.61 42.00 0.24
N LEU A 55 -4.77 42.92 -0.25
CA LEU A 55 -3.32 42.82 -0.18
C LEU A 55 -2.87 43.10 1.27
N ARG A 56 -2.78 42.06 2.09
CA ARG A 56 -2.21 42.19 3.45
C ARG A 56 -0.71 42.43 3.33
N ARG A 57 -0.30 43.69 3.46
CA ARG A 57 1.10 44.09 3.65
C ARG A 57 1.71 43.27 4.79
N HIS A 58 2.75 42.49 4.50
CA HIS A 58 3.67 42.04 5.53
C HIS A 58 4.60 43.22 5.87
N SER A 59 4.35 43.85 7.02
CA SER A 59 5.30 44.79 7.61
C SER A 59 6.47 44.00 8.19
N SER A 60 7.69 44.32 7.74
CA SER A 60 8.91 43.73 8.27
C SER A 60 9.13 44.15 9.73
N ALA A 61 9.13 43.18 10.64
CA ALA A 61 9.60 43.33 12.01
C ALA A 61 10.46 42.12 12.37
N ALA A 62 11.69 42.10 11.86
CA ALA A 62 12.69 41.11 12.21
C ALA A 62 13.60 41.67 13.32
N ALA A 63 13.36 41.26 14.57
CA ALA A 63 14.30 41.41 15.68
C ALA A 63 13.95 40.44 16.82
N ALA A 64 14.96 39.72 17.34
CA ALA A 64 14.95 38.89 18.55
C ALA A 64 13.90 37.75 18.63
N GLY A 65 14.35 36.50 18.40
CA GLY A 65 13.53 35.30 18.65
C GLY A 65 14.19 33.94 18.35
N ILE A 66 15.25 33.91 17.52
CA ILE A 66 15.81 32.65 16.96
C ILE A 66 16.44 31.73 18.02
N GLY A 67 16.82 32.25 19.20
CA GLY A 67 17.43 31.44 20.27
C GLY A 67 16.44 30.74 21.21
N GLY A 68 15.21 31.25 21.35
CA GLY A 68 14.26 30.74 22.35
C GLY A 68 13.70 29.37 21.97
N ASP A 69 13.05 29.31 20.81
CA ASP A 69 12.38 28.10 20.31
C ASP A 69 13.37 26.93 20.14
N VAL A 70 14.56 27.20 19.59
CA VAL A 70 15.62 26.20 19.39
C VAL A 70 16.18 25.68 20.73
N LEU A 71 16.35 26.55 21.73
CA LEU A 71 16.81 26.15 23.06
C LEU A 71 15.73 25.35 23.80
N GLN A 72 14.45 25.69 23.59
CA GLN A 72 13.31 24.98 24.16
C GLN A 72 13.16 23.58 23.54
N ASP A 73 13.27 23.44 22.22
CA ASP A 73 13.26 22.14 21.53
C ASP A 73 14.47 21.27 21.88
N ALA A 74 15.67 21.87 21.99
CA ALA A 74 16.87 21.17 22.44
C ALA A 74 16.73 20.69 23.91
N GLY A 75 16.17 21.53 24.78
CA GLY A 75 15.89 21.20 26.18
C GLY A 75 14.86 20.08 26.31
N ALA A 76 13.76 20.14 25.55
CA ALA A 76 12.75 19.08 25.49
C ALA A 76 13.36 17.75 25.00
N THR A 77 14.19 17.79 23.95
CA THR A 77 14.88 16.62 23.41
C THR A 77 15.81 15.98 24.45
N LEU A 78 16.62 16.78 25.15
CA LEU A 78 17.49 16.30 26.23
C LEU A 78 16.70 15.70 27.40
N LEU A 79 15.57 16.28 27.78
CA LEU A 79 14.72 15.80 28.87
C LEU A 79 14.04 14.48 28.48
N VAL A 80 13.56 14.34 27.24
CA VAL A 80 13.00 13.09 26.72
C VAL A 80 14.06 11.98 26.65
N ILE A 81 15.26 12.26 26.12
CA ILE A 81 16.35 11.27 26.05
C ILE A 81 16.82 10.89 27.46
N GLY A 82 17.02 11.86 28.34
CA GLY A 82 17.42 11.64 29.74
C GLY A 82 16.37 10.86 30.53
N GLY A 83 15.09 11.16 30.35
CA GLY A 83 13.98 10.43 30.95
C GLY A 83 13.86 9.00 30.44
N ALA A 84 13.99 8.79 29.13
CA ALA A 84 13.99 7.45 28.54
C ALA A 84 15.18 6.62 29.05
N TYR A 85 16.39 7.19 29.10
CA TYR A 85 17.57 6.51 29.62
C TYR A 85 17.47 6.22 31.12
N ALA A 86 16.96 7.16 31.92
CA ALA A 86 16.72 6.96 33.35
C ALA A 86 15.69 5.85 33.61
N LEU A 87 14.64 5.75 32.78
CA LEU A 87 13.63 4.70 32.88
C LEU A 87 14.21 3.33 32.52
N VAL A 88 14.98 3.21 31.41
CA VAL A 88 15.70 1.98 31.04
C VAL A 88 16.69 1.57 32.13
N SER A 89 17.52 2.50 32.62
CA SER A 89 18.48 2.27 33.71
C SER A 89 17.79 1.83 35.02
N THR A 90 16.61 2.36 35.31
CA THR A 90 15.80 1.95 36.46
C THR A 90 15.28 0.52 36.29
N PHE A 91 14.77 0.16 35.11
CA PHE A 91 14.38 -1.23 34.80
C PHE A 91 15.56 -2.20 34.87
N ASP A 92 16.73 -1.84 34.33
CA ASP A 92 17.95 -2.64 34.43
C ASP A 92 18.39 -2.84 35.88
N ASN A 93 18.34 -1.79 36.71
CA ASN A 93 18.71 -1.84 38.12
C ASN A 93 17.70 -2.65 38.96
N LEU A 94 16.40 -2.58 38.65
CA LEU A 94 15.36 -3.42 39.26
C LEU A 94 15.50 -4.90 38.87
N THR A 95 15.83 -5.17 37.61
CA THR A 95 16.11 -6.52 37.09
C THR A 95 17.38 -7.09 37.74
N ARG A 96 18.46 -6.30 37.84
CA ARG A 96 19.72 -6.71 38.47
C ARG A 96 19.61 -6.95 39.99
N ARG A 97 18.55 -6.44 40.63
CA ARG A 97 18.24 -6.65 42.06
C ARG A 97 17.31 -7.82 42.34
N ASN A 98 16.88 -8.58 41.32
CA ASN A 98 15.88 -9.67 41.43
C ASN A 98 14.52 -9.24 42.06
N ILE A 99 14.21 -7.93 42.08
CA ILE A 99 12.93 -7.41 42.62
C ILE A 99 11.81 -7.61 41.59
N ILE A 100 12.14 -7.45 40.32
CA ILE A 100 11.33 -7.99 39.23
C ILE A 100 11.89 -9.37 38.96
N GLU A 101 11.15 -10.42 39.33
CA GLU A 101 11.37 -11.73 38.71
C GLU A 101 11.28 -11.52 37.20
N GLN A 102 12.34 -11.94 36.50
CA GLN A 102 12.40 -11.94 35.06
C GLN A 102 11.06 -12.50 34.51
N ILE A 103 10.26 -11.68 33.80
CA ILE A 103 8.97 -12.08 33.19
C ILE A 103 9.23 -12.97 31.95
N SER A 104 10.22 -13.86 32.06
CA SER A 104 11.16 -14.13 30.99
C SER A 104 11.04 -15.55 30.44
N LYS A 105 10.49 -16.50 31.20
CA LYS A 105 10.33 -17.90 30.74
C LYS A 105 8.94 -18.50 30.99
N SER A 106 7.97 -17.72 31.47
CA SER A 106 6.60 -18.22 31.64
C SER A 106 5.92 -18.44 30.30
N THR A 107 5.43 -19.66 30.06
CA THR A 107 4.57 -20.02 28.92
C THR A 107 3.32 -19.14 28.84
N GLY A 108 2.92 -18.47 29.94
CA GLY A 108 1.85 -17.47 29.96
C GLY A 108 2.13 -16.23 29.11
N ALA A 109 3.40 -15.84 28.93
CA ALA A 109 3.77 -14.59 28.26
C ALA A 109 3.33 -14.54 26.78
N ARG A 110 3.40 -15.68 26.07
CA ARG A 110 2.94 -15.78 24.67
C ARG A 110 1.44 -15.54 24.53
N TYR A 111 0.66 -16.10 25.46
CA TYR A 111 -0.79 -15.92 25.49
C TYR A 111 -1.14 -14.48 25.84
N PHE A 112 -0.51 -13.90 26.86
CA PHE A 112 -0.71 -12.50 27.25
C PHE A 112 -0.42 -11.54 26.10
N ALA A 113 0.71 -11.70 25.39
CA ALA A 113 1.02 -10.89 24.23
C ALA A 113 0.06 -11.12 23.06
N SER A 114 -0.45 -12.33 22.87
CA SER A 114 -1.47 -12.64 21.86
C SER A 114 -2.85 -12.04 22.16
N LEU A 115 -3.13 -11.59 23.40
CA LEU A 115 -4.40 -10.92 23.74
C LEU A 115 -4.60 -9.64 22.93
N VAL A 116 -3.56 -8.82 22.77
CA VAL A 116 -3.63 -7.54 22.04
C VAL A 116 -4.07 -7.74 20.58
N PRO A 117 -3.41 -8.58 19.75
CA PRO A 117 -3.88 -8.86 18.40
C PRO A 117 -5.18 -9.67 18.39
N SER A 118 -5.49 -10.51 19.40
CA SER A 118 -6.78 -11.21 19.48
C SER A 118 -7.97 -10.25 19.69
N ILE A 119 -7.81 -9.23 20.55
CA ILE A 119 -8.80 -8.16 20.72
C ILE A 119 -8.95 -7.37 19.42
N ASN A 120 -7.85 -7.08 18.72
CA ASN A 120 -7.90 -6.43 17.41
C ASN A 120 -8.60 -7.31 16.36
N CYS A 121 -8.36 -8.62 16.36
CA CYS A 121 -9.05 -9.59 15.49
C CYS A 121 -10.56 -9.57 15.74
N LEU A 122 -10.98 -9.62 17.00
CA LEU A 122 -12.39 -9.53 17.38
C LEU A 122 -13.01 -8.20 16.93
N ARG A 123 -12.27 -7.08 17.09
CA ARG A 123 -12.70 -5.75 16.61
C ARG A 123 -12.89 -5.74 15.09
N LEU A 124 -11.96 -6.31 14.31
CA LEU A 124 -12.07 -6.42 12.86
C LEU A 124 -13.22 -7.34 12.43
N VAL A 125 -13.45 -8.47 13.11
CA VAL A 125 -14.56 -9.39 12.82
C VAL A 125 -15.92 -8.74 13.09
N ILE A 126 -16.11 -8.12 14.26
CA ILE A 126 -17.39 -7.47 14.63
C ILE A 126 -17.74 -6.35 13.65
N ASN A 127 -16.75 -5.49 13.33
CA ASN A 127 -16.98 -4.38 12.39
C ASN A 127 -17.13 -4.87 10.95
N GLY A 128 -16.32 -5.84 10.53
CA GLY A 128 -16.35 -6.37 9.17
C GLY A 128 -17.62 -7.15 8.82
N LEU A 129 -18.20 -7.85 9.81
CA LEU A 129 -19.54 -8.46 9.70
C LEU A 129 -20.70 -7.44 9.87
N SER A 130 -20.38 -6.13 9.99
CA SER A 130 -21.35 -5.05 10.22
C SER A 130 -22.24 -5.23 11.47
N LEU A 131 -21.79 -6.01 12.46
CA LEU A 131 -22.49 -6.21 13.73
C LEU A 131 -22.42 -4.98 14.65
N THR A 132 -21.44 -4.11 14.40
CA THR A 132 -21.32 -2.77 14.99
C THR A 132 -20.56 -1.91 13.97
N THR A 133 -21.02 -0.68 13.72
CA THR A 133 -20.45 0.19 12.68
C THR A 133 -19.56 1.27 13.29
N ASP A 134 -18.28 0.97 13.52
CA ASP A 134 -17.25 2.00 13.75
C ASP A 134 -16.83 2.60 12.39
N GLU A 135 -17.54 3.64 11.95
CA GLU A 135 -17.24 4.34 10.69
C GLU A 135 -15.80 4.87 10.63
N GLY A 136 -15.20 5.19 11.78
CA GLY A 136 -13.81 5.64 11.88
C GLY A 136 -12.81 4.54 11.52
N LEU A 137 -13.05 3.30 11.97
CA LEU A 137 -12.28 2.13 11.55
C LEU A 137 -12.46 1.81 10.08
N VAL A 138 -13.73 1.68 9.63
CA VAL A 138 -14.02 1.30 8.25
C VAL A 138 -13.34 2.27 7.29
N LYS A 139 -13.46 3.59 7.54
CA LYS A 139 -12.85 4.64 6.71
C LYS A 139 -11.32 4.70 6.76
N SER A 140 -10.68 4.22 7.83
CA SER A 140 -9.21 4.27 7.98
C SER A 140 -8.50 3.02 7.48
N VAL A 141 -9.19 1.87 7.42
CA VAL A 141 -8.61 0.57 7.07
C VAL A 141 -9.13 0.01 5.74
N SER A 142 -10.34 0.38 5.30
CA SER A 142 -10.88 0.00 3.98
C SER A 142 -10.50 1.01 2.89
N ARG A 143 -10.30 0.51 1.66
CA ARG A 143 -10.07 1.29 0.43
C ARG A 143 -11.38 1.81 -0.17
N GLU A 144 -12.43 0.99 -0.26
CA GLU A 144 -13.74 1.42 -0.80
C GLU A 144 -14.72 1.89 0.28
N GLY A 145 -14.31 1.86 1.57
CA GLY A 145 -15.18 2.19 2.70
C GLY A 145 -16.20 1.10 3.04
N LYS A 146 -15.98 -0.13 2.56
CA LYS A 146 -16.83 -1.30 2.84
C LYS A 146 -16.32 -2.04 4.07
N PRO A 147 -17.19 -2.40 5.04
CA PRO A 147 -16.77 -3.16 6.21
C PRO A 147 -16.16 -4.52 5.85
N GLU A 148 -16.64 -5.16 4.79
CA GLU A 148 -16.20 -6.47 4.29
C GLU A 148 -14.69 -6.54 3.99
N GLU A 149 -14.05 -5.42 3.61
CA GLU A 149 -12.61 -5.39 3.36
C GLU A 149 -11.78 -5.60 4.64
N LEU A 150 -12.33 -5.27 5.82
CA LEU A 150 -11.69 -5.56 7.11
C LEU A 150 -11.45 -7.06 7.30
N LEU A 151 -12.29 -7.91 6.68
CA LEU A 151 -12.22 -9.37 6.77
C LEU A 151 -11.22 -10.01 5.77
N ARG A 152 -10.59 -9.20 4.91
CA ARG A 152 -9.55 -9.66 3.97
C ARG A 152 -8.15 -9.40 4.56
N GLY A 153 -7.25 -8.74 3.81
CA GLY A 153 -5.89 -8.41 4.23
C GLY A 153 -5.71 -8.03 5.71
N PRO A 154 -6.46 -7.06 6.27
CA PRO A 154 -6.31 -6.66 7.67
C PRO A 154 -6.53 -7.80 8.67
N LEU A 155 -7.55 -8.64 8.45
CA LEU A 155 -7.83 -9.80 9.30
C LEU A 155 -6.77 -10.90 9.10
N TYR A 156 -6.35 -11.16 7.85
CA TYR A 156 -5.32 -12.16 7.57
C TYR A 156 -3.98 -11.81 8.23
N TYR A 157 -3.57 -10.53 8.17
CA TYR A 157 -2.37 -10.03 8.87
C TYR A 157 -2.45 -10.28 10.38
N VAL A 158 -3.61 -10.02 11.00
CA VAL A 158 -3.79 -10.23 12.44
C VAL A 158 -3.83 -11.72 12.80
N LEU A 159 -4.42 -12.59 11.97
CA LEU A 159 -4.38 -14.04 12.19
C LEU A 159 -2.94 -14.59 12.14
N VAL A 160 -2.15 -14.18 11.14
CA VAL A 160 -0.73 -14.57 11.05
C VAL A 160 0.05 -14.08 12.26
N LEU A 161 -0.24 -12.88 12.76
CA LEU A 161 0.36 -12.34 13.99
C LEU A 161 -0.01 -13.15 15.23
N ILE A 162 -1.26 -13.58 15.38
CA ILE A 162 -1.71 -14.44 16.49
C ILE A 162 -1.05 -15.82 16.41
N VAL A 163 -1.04 -16.46 15.24
CA VAL A 163 -0.40 -17.79 15.04
C VAL A 163 1.09 -17.70 15.33
N SER A 164 1.77 -16.68 14.82
CA SER A 164 3.19 -16.44 15.09
C SER A 164 3.44 -16.22 16.59
N ALA A 165 2.62 -15.41 17.28
CA ALA A 165 2.76 -15.20 18.72
C ALA A 165 2.54 -16.47 19.56
N ILE A 166 1.55 -17.30 19.24
CA ILE A 166 1.20 -18.48 20.05
C ILE A 166 2.14 -19.66 19.76
N VAL A 167 2.45 -19.92 18.49
CA VAL A 167 3.20 -21.10 18.03
C VAL A 167 4.69 -20.80 17.93
N PHE A 168 5.06 -19.71 17.26
CA PHE A 168 6.44 -19.36 16.93
C PHE A 168 6.89 -18.12 17.72
N TRP A 169 6.79 -18.25 19.06
CA TRP A 169 7.16 -17.22 20.03
C TRP A 169 8.63 -16.77 19.90
N ARG A 170 9.06 -15.76 20.66
CA ARG A 170 10.38 -15.06 20.58
C ARG A 170 11.66 -15.93 20.55
N GLU A 171 11.54 -17.24 20.74
CA GLU A 171 12.63 -18.24 20.70
C GLU A 171 12.69 -18.99 19.35
N SER A 172 11.77 -18.72 18.41
CA SER A 172 11.69 -19.37 17.10
C SER A 172 11.92 -18.39 15.94
N PRO A 173 12.92 -18.62 15.05
CA PRO A 173 13.13 -17.80 13.85
C PRO A 173 11.92 -17.74 12.92
N VAL A 174 11.14 -18.82 12.86
CA VAL A 174 10.04 -19.03 11.91
C VAL A 174 8.99 -17.92 11.97
N GLY A 175 8.56 -17.55 13.18
CA GLY A 175 7.56 -16.51 13.40
C GLY A 175 8.07 -15.11 13.01
N MET A 176 9.31 -14.79 13.40
CA MET A 176 9.94 -13.52 13.03
C MET A 176 10.12 -13.37 11.52
N ILE A 177 10.58 -14.41 10.85
CA ILE A 177 10.76 -14.41 9.39
C ILE A 177 9.39 -14.25 8.70
N SER A 178 8.37 -15.03 9.09
CA SER A 178 7.03 -14.90 8.52
C SER A 178 6.44 -13.49 8.69
N LEU A 179 6.61 -12.86 9.86
CA LEU A 179 6.12 -11.51 10.12
C LEU A 179 6.94 -10.44 9.38
N ALA A 180 8.25 -10.63 9.22
CA ALA A 180 9.10 -9.73 8.44
C ALA A 180 8.77 -9.78 6.94
N MET A 181 8.44 -10.96 6.40
CA MET A 181 8.03 -11.15 5.00
C MET A 181 6.70 -10.44 4.70
N MET A 182 5.73 -10.55 5.61
CA MET A 182 4.41 -9.92 5.49
C MET A 182 4.46 -8.40 5.74
N CYS A 183 4.94 -7.97 6.92
CA CYS A 183 4.91 -6.56 7.29
C CYS A 183 6.00 -5.72 6.60
N GLY A 184 7.18 -6.30 6.36
CA GLY A 184 8.32 -5.60 5.76
C GLY A 184 8.43 -5.85 4.26
N GLY A 185 8.35 -7.11 3.83
CA GLY A 185 8.43 -7.50 2.42
C GLY A 185 7.22 -7.01 1.60
N ASP A 186 6.07 -7.65 1.80
CA ASP A 186 4.84 -7.45 1.02
C ASP A 186 4.36 -6.00 1.10
N GLY A 187 4.25 -5.45 2.31
CA GLY A 187 3.87 -4.05 2.52
C GLY A 187 4.75 -3.02 1.78
N ILE A 188 6.07 -3.23 1.69
CA ILE A 188 6.96 -2.32 0.93
C ILE A 188 6.94 -2.65 -0.57
N ALA A 189 6.81 -3.93 -0.95
CA ALA A 189 6.67 -4.37 -2.34
C ALA A 189 5.45 -3.77 -3.02
N ASP A 190 4.31 -3.68 -2.32
CA ASP A 190 3.07 -3.05 -2.78
C ASP A 190 3.25 -1.53 -3.01
N ILE A 191 3.93 -0.84 -2.08
CA ILE A 191 4.25 0.60 -2.21
C ILE A 191 5.20 0.85 -3.39
N MET A 192 6.30 0.10 -3.49
CA MET A 192 7.30 0.26 -4.56
C MET A 192 6.76 -0.19 -5.91
N GLY A 193 5.92 -1.22 -5.93
CA GLY A 193 5.21 -1.70 -7.12
C GLY A 193 4.22 -0.67 -7.67
N ARG A 194 3.49 0.05 -6.81
CA ARG A 194 2.67 1.20 -7.24
C ARG A 194 3.50 2.38 -7.74
N LYS A 195 4.58 2.72 -7.04
CA LYS A 195 5.34 3.96 -7.30
C LYS A 195 6.33 3.85 -8.48
N PHE A 196 6.94 2.69 -8.66
CA PHE A 196 8.04 2.47 -9.61
C PHE A 196 7.84 1.24 -10.52
N GLY A 197 6.71 0.52 -10.41
CA GLY A 197 6.42 -0.72 -11.13
C GLY A 197 6.04 -0.58 -12.61
N PHE A 198 6.75 0.27 -13.36
CA PHE A 198 6.52 0.51 -14.79
C PHE A 198 6.74 -0.74 -15.64
N ARG A 199 7.74 -1.56 -15.31
CA ARG A 199 8.00 -2.85 -15.96
C ARG A 199 7.24 -3.97 -15.22
N LYS A 200 6.17 -4.45 -15.83
CA LYS A 200 5.39 -5.61 -15.37
C LYS A 200 6.13 -6.93 -15.58
N LEU A 201 5.71 -7.98 -14.87
CA LEU A 201 6.27 -9.31 -15.05
C LEU A 201 5.68 -9.98 -16.31
N PRO A 202 6.44 -10.80 -17.06
CA PRO A 202 5.94 -11.42 -18.29
C PRO A 202 4.69 -12.28 -18.07
N TYR A 203 4.63 -12.98 -16.94
CA TYR A 203 3.57 -13.92 -16.56
C TYR A 203 2.51 -13.34 -15.61
N ASN A 204 2.72 -12.13 -15.09
CA ASN A 204 1.78 -11.46 -14.19
C ASN A 204 1.80 -9.94 -14.41
N GLN A 205 0.76 -9.43 -15.07
CA GLN A 205 0.65 -8.01 -15.42
C GLN A 205 0.21 -7.12 -14.25
N GLN A 206 -0.26 -7.70 -13.14
CA GLN A 206 -0.60 -6.96 -11.92
C GLN A 206 0.68 -6.57 -11.17
N LYS A 207 1.54 -7.56 -10.89
CA LYS A 207 2.82 -7.41 -10.20
C LYS A 207 3.92 -6.84 -11.12
N SER A 208 5.02 -6.37 -10.55
CA SER A 208 6.09 -5.66 -11.29
C SER A 208 7.48 -6.05 -10.83
N TRP A 209 8.48 -5.88 -11.70
CA TRP A 209 9.88 -6.13 -11.35
C TRP A 209 10.35 -5.29 -10.16
N ALA A 210 9.94 -4.01 -10.09
CA ALA A 210 10.26 -3.15 -8.95
C ALA A 210 9.64 -3.65 -7.64
N GLY A 211 8.40 -4.15 -7.69
CA GLY A 211 7.73 -4.79 -6.57
C GLY A 211 8.46 -6.05 -6.11
N SER A 212 8.74 -7.01 -7.01
CA SER A 212 9.40 -8.27 -6.66
C SER A 212 10.84 -8.09 -6.17
N ILE A 213 11.61 -7.16 -6.74
CA ILE A 213 12.95 -6.82 -6.21
C ILE A 213 12.85 -6.23 -4.80
N SER A 214 11.84 -5.38 -4.56
CA SER A 214 11.58 -4.82 -3.23
C SER A 214 11.14 -5.90 -2.24
N MET A 215 10.25 -6.81 -2.66
CA MET A 215 9.81 -7.96 -1.86
C MET A 215 11.02 -8.74 -1.36
N PHE A 216 11.89 -9.20 -2.27
CA PHE A 216 13.08 -9.96 -1.90
C PHE A 216 14.00 -9.20 -0.95
N LEU A 217 14.36 -7.95 -1.31
CA LEU A 217 15.35 -7.18 -0.57
C LEU A 217 14.85 -6.76 0.83
N PHE A 218 13.63 -6.24 0.94
CA PHE A 218 13.08 -5.83 2.22
C PHE A 218 12.70 -7.03 3.10
N SER A 219 12.20 -8.12 2.52
CA SER A 219 11.99 -9.37 3.28
C SER A 219 13.30 -9.87 3.89
N PHE A 220 14.37 -9.91 3.09
CA PHE A 220 15.69 -10.34 3.54
C PHE A 220 16.26 -9.42 4.63
N LEU A 221 16.34 -8.10 4.37
CA LEU A 221 16.93 -7.14 5.29
C LEU A 221 16.15 -7.02 6.61
N VAL A 222 14.81 -6.98 6.56
CA VAL A 222 13.98 -6.91 7.77
C VAL A 222 14.05 -8.22 8.55
N SER A 223 14.06 -9.38 7.88
CA SER A 223 14.22 -10.69 8.56
C SER A 223 15.58 -10.81 9.26
N VAL A 224 16.68 -10.49 8.57
CA VAL A 224 18.02 -10.52 9.18
C VAL A 224 18.12 -9.52 10.33
N GLY A 225 17.59 -8.30 10.16
CA GLY A 225 17.55 -7.29 11.23
C GLY A 225 16.75 -7.72 12.46
N MET A 226 15.60 -8.38 12.27
CA MET A 226 14.79 -8.94 13.36
C MET A 226 15.52 -10.09 14.06
N LEU A 227 16.09 -11.05 13.33
CA LEU A 227 16.86 -12.14 13.93
C LEU A 227 18.08 -11.63 14.69
N TYR A 228 18.77 -10.61 14.17
CA TYR A 228 19.87 -9.93 14.86
C TYR A 228 19.43 -9.27 16.16
N TYR A 229 18.31 -8.53 16.13
CA TYR A 229 17.72 -7.95 17.33
C TYR A 229 17.48 -9.02 18.41
N PHE A 230 16.77 -10.10 18.11
CA PHE A 230 16.48 -11.16 19.09
C PHE A 230 17.73 -11.96 19.52
N THR A 231 18.77 -12.04 18.68
CA THR A 231 20.07 -12.64 19.06
C THR A 231 20.85 -11.75 20.03
N VAL A 232 20.85 -10.42 19.85
CA VAL A 232 21.51 -9.47 20.76
C VAL A 232 20.89 -9.50 22.16
N PHE A 233 19.57 -9.68 22.27
CA PHE A 233 18.90 -9.90 23.55
C PHE A 233 19.05 -11.32 24.13
N GLY A 234 19.82 -12.20 23.47
CA GLY A 234 20.11 -13.56 23.94
C GLY A 234 18.91 -14.52 23.87
N TYR A 235 17.87 -14.21 23.09
CA TYR A 235 16.67 -15.05 22.98
C TYR A 235 16.84 -16.23 22.02
N ILE A 236 17.72 -16.10 21.01
CA ILE A 236 18.04 -17.16 20.05
C ILE A 236 19.55 -17.15 19.80
N GLN A 237 20.14 -18.32 19.61
CA GLN A 237 21.50 -18.49 19.12
C GLN A 237 21.45 -19.01 17.68
N LEU A 238 22.13 -18.31 16.77
CA LEU A 238 22.11 -18.60 15.34
C LEU A 238 23.53 -18.62 14.78
N GLU A 239 23.80 -19.59 13.91
CA GLU A 239 25.00 -19.58 13.07
C GLU A 239 24.73 -18.62 11.91
N TRP A 240 25.49 -17.51 11.86
CA TRP A 240 25.17 -16.36 11.02
C TRP A 240 25.27 -16.63 9.52
N MET A 241 26.24 -17.42 9.07
CA MET A 241 26.44 -17.70 7.65
C MET A 241 25.27 -18.52 7.09
N SER A 242 24.97 -19.66 7.71
CA SER A 242 23.83 -20.49 7.34
C SER A 242 22.50 -19.76 7.54
N THR A 243 22.36 -18.93 8.59
CA THR A 243 21.12 -18.15 8.79
C THR A 243 20.88 -17.17 7.65
N ILE A 244 21.91 -16.45 7.19
CA ILE A 244 21.79 -15.51 6.07
C ILE A 244 21.38 -16.25 4.78
N GLU A 245 22.00 -17.38 4.48
CA GLU A 245 21.65 -18.23 3.33
C GLU A 245 20.20 -18.74 3.42
N ARG A 246 19.80 -19.26 4.58
CA ARG A 246 18.45 -19.75 4.86
C ARG A 246 17.39 -18.64 4.71
N VAL A 247 17.63 -17.45 5.26
CA VAL A 247 16.73 -16.30 5.10
C VAL A 247 16.65 -15.86 3.64
N ALA A 248 17.77 -15.84 2.90
CA ALA A 248 17.77 -15.52 1.47
C ALA A 248 16.92 -16.52 0.66
N LEU A 249 17.00 -17.82 0.98
CA LEU A 249 16.15 -18.84 0.37
C LEU A 249 14.66 -18.61 0.69
N VAL A 250 14.29 -18.35 1.94
CA VAL A 250 12.88 -18.05 2.29
C VAL A 250 12.40 -16.78 1.59
N SER A 251 13.19 -15.71 1.56
CA SER A 251 12.86 -14.46 0.83
C SER A 251 12.66 -14.70 -0.66
N PHE A 252 13.48 -15.56 -1.27
CA PHE A 252 13.34 -15.92 -2.67
C PHE A 252 12.05 -16.68 -2.93
N VAL A 253 11.74 -17.71 -2.13
CA VAL A 253 10.49 -18.47 -2.24
C VAL A 253 9.27 -17.57 -2.04
N ALA A 254 9.27 -16.72 -1.01
CA ALA A 254 8.20 -15.75 -0.77
C ALA A 254 8.01 -14.79 -1.95
N THR A 255 9.10 -14.30 -2.54
CA THR A 255 9.08 -13.43 -3.72
C THR A 255 8.54 -14.11 -4.96
N VAL A 256 8.83 -15.41 -5.15
CA VAL A 256 8.26 -16.21 -6.25
C VAL A 256 6.77 -16.41 -6.05
N ILE A 257 6.29 -16.76 -4.85
CA ILE A 257 4.86 -16.89 -4.57
C ILE A 257 4.12 -15.56 -4.80
N GLU A 258 4.67 -14.46 -4.29
CA GLU A 258 4.17 -13.09 -4.48
C GLU A 258 4.14 -12.65 -5.96
N SER A 259 5.02 -13.21 -6.81
CA SER A 259 5.04 -12.87 -8.23
C SER A 259 4.01 -13.64 -9.06
N LEU A 260 3.55 -14.80 -8.60
CA LEU A 260 2.62 -15.67 -9.34
C LEU A 260 1.21 -15.03 -9.49
N PRO A 261 0.48 -15.33 -10.58
CA PRO A 261 -0.87 -14.85 -10.81
C PRO A 261 -1.92 -15.67 -10.02
N ILE A 262 -1.71 -15.87 -8.71
CA ILE A 262 -2.56 -16.68 -7.82
C ILE A 262 -3.64 -15.87 -7.07
N THR A 263 -3.58 -14.53 -7.12
CA THR A 263 -4.47 -13.58 -6.42
C THR A 263 -5.97 -13.73 -6.71
N GLY A 264 -6.34 -14.47 -7.77
CA GLY A 264 -7.74 -14.81 -8.06
C GLY A 264 -8.30 -16.01 -7.27
N ILE A 265 -7.44 -16.79 -6.61
CA ILE A 265 -7.82 -18.02 -5.88
C ILE A 265 -7.39 -17.93 -4.41
N VAL A 266 -6.19 -17.42 -4.14
CA VAL A 266 -5.65 -17.20 -2.80
C VAL A 266 -5.10 -15.79 -2.72
N ASP A 267 -5.51 -15.07 -1.68
CA ASP A 267 -5.06 -13.71 -1.39
C ASP A 267 -3.52 -13.69 -1.16
N ASP A 268 -2.81 -12.70 -1.72
CA ASP A 268 -1.37 -12.53 -1.52
C ASP A 268 -1.04 -12.34 -0.03
N ASN A 269 -1.91 -11.59 0.65
CA ASN A 269 -1.89 -11.36 2.10
C ASN A 269 -1.99 -12.65 2.97
N ILE A 270 -2.36 -13.80 2.38
CA ILE A 270 -2.33 -15.13 3.04
C ILE A 270 -1.15 -15.96 2.54
N SER A 271 -1.00 -16.06 1.22
CA SER A 271 -0.05 -17.00 0.60
C SER A 271 1.40 -16.67 0.93
N VAL A 272 1.77 -15.38 0.96
CA VAL A 272 3.11 -14.92 1.32
C VAL A 272 3.50 -15.31 2.75
N PRO A 273 2.76 -14.92 3.81
CA PRO A 273 3.10 -15.31 5.18
C PRO A 273 3.05 -16.83 5.39
N LEU A 274 2.05 -17.54 4.88
CA LEU A 274 1.96 -19.00 5.08
C LEU A 274 3.11 -19.74 4.40
N VAL A 275 3.46 -19.44 3.16
CA VAL A 275 4.59 -20.10 2.49
C VAL A 275 5.92 -19.69 3.14
N SER A 276 6.06 -18.45 3.60
CA SER A 276 7.24 -18.02 4.36
C SER A 276 7.38 -18.80 5.67
N MET A 277 6.27 -18.99 6.40
CA MET A 277 6.22 -19.76 7.65
C MET A 277 6.55 -21.24 7.42
N VAL A 278 5.96 -21.88 6.40
CA VAL A 278 6.26 -23.29 6.06
C VAL A 278 7.71 -23.44 5.58
N SER A 279 8.19 -22.55 4.71
CA SER A 279 9.56 -22.58 4.20
C SER A 279 10.57 -22.38 5.32
N ALA A 280 10.35 -21.39 6.19
CA ALA A 280 11.20 -21.19 7.36
C ALA A 280 11.12 -22.37 8.34
N PHE A 281 9.94 -22.99 8.53
CA PHE A 281 9.82 -24.19 9.37
C PHE A 281 10.59 -25.39 8.79
N LEU A 282 10.59 -25.59 7.48
CA LEU A 282 11.35 -26.67 6.83
C LEU A 282 12.87 -26.40 6.79
N ILE A 283 13.27 -25.12 6.70
CA ILE A 283 14.67 -24.70 6.55
C ILE A 283 15.36 -24.46 7.89
N PHE A 284 14.64 -24.04 8.94
CA PHE A 284 15.12 -23.88 10.31
C PHE A 284 14.63 -24.96 11.27
N GLY A 285 13.81 -25.91 10.80
CA GLY A 285 13.43 -27.10 11.54
C GLY A 285 14.67 -27.93 11.90
N TYR A 286 14.68 -28.43 13.13
CA TYR A 286 15.71 -29.32 13.67
C TYR A 286 15.46 -30.77 13.23
#